data_AF-A0A3C1P4S2-F1
#
_entry.id   AF-A0A3C1P4S2-F1
#
_cell.length_a   1.000
_cell.length_b   1.000
_cell.length_c   1.000
_cell.angle_alpha   90.00
_cell.angle_beta   90.00
_cell.angle_gamma   90.00
#
_symmetry.space_group_name_H-M   'P 1'
#
loop_
_entity.id
_entity.type
_entity.pdbx_description
1 polymer ?
#
loop_
_entity_poly.entity_id
_entity_poly.type
_entity_poly.pdbx_seq_one_letter_code
_entity_poly.pdbx_strand_id
1 'polypeptide(L)'
;DPHLVMLLVGTAAENPHLALSDVFTPLGVSIIEGAWNTQPVHHFSDTIGRLYRLKGAIMQIQPGVMPAWQAAIEAGSATQRKPVCPVFVCMDTFDGGTVVPVAWQTDYVKAVQALGGQVSTKEYPDDDHFSLPTSCIADATAWLKPLFATA
;
A
#
# COMPACT_ATOMS: atom_id res chain seq x y z
N ASP A 1 -5.10 -9.59 -5.09
CA ASP A 1 -5.39 -8.35 -4.37
C ASP A 1 -5.08 -7.16 -5.29
N PRO A 2 -5.99 -6.19 -5.49
CA PRO A 2 -5.76 -4.99 -6.30
C PRO A 2 -4.68 -4.06 -5.73
N HIS A 3 -4.40 -4.08 -4.42
CA HIS A 3 -3.34 -3.26 -3.82
C HIS A 3 -1.96 -3.64 -4.35
N LEU A 4 -1.71 -4.93 -4.60
CA LEU A 4 -0.49 -5.39 -5.27
C LEU A 4 -0.39 -4.83 -6.69
N VAL A 5 -1.51 -4.81 -7.42
CA VAL A 5 -1.53 -4.24 -8.78
C VAL A 5 -1.26 -2.74 -8.72
N MET A 6 -1.88 -2.01 -7.78
CA MET A 6 -1.61 -0.58 -7.58
C MET A 6 -0.14 -0.31 -7.22
N LEU A 7 0.46 -1.12 -6.34
CA LEU A 7 1.88 -1.00 -5.99
C LEU A 7 2.76 -1.16 -7.25
N LEU A 8 2.51 -2.20 -8.05
CA LEU A 8 3.30 -2.46 -9.25
C LEU A 8 3.12 -1.37 -10.31
N VAL A 9 1.87 -0.95 -10.54
CA VAL A 9 1.56 0.11 -11.52
C VAL A 9 2.14 1.45 -11.09
N GLY A 10 1.99 1.83 -9.81
CA GLY A 10 2.58 3.05 -9.27
C GLY A 10 4.11 3.03 -9.34
N THR A 11 4.73 1.89 -9.03
CA THR A 11 6.19 1.72 -9.15
C THR A 11 6.64 1.92 -10.59
N ALA A 12 6.01 1.28 -11.57
CA ALA A 12 6.37 1.44 -12.98
C ALA A 12 6.10 2.86 -13.51
N ALA A 13 5.05 3.53 -13.03
CA ALA A 13 4.73 4.90 -13.43
C ALA A 13 5.83 5.90 -13.06
N GLU A 14 6.49 5.72 -11.90
CA GLU A 14 7.62 6.57 -11.45
C GLU A 14 8.97 6.10 -11.99
N ASN A 15 9.06 4.88 -12.52
CA ASN A 15 10.31 4.26 -12.94
C ASN A 15 10.24 3.86 -14.43
N PRO A 16 10.55 4.77 -15.38
CA PRO A 16 10.39 4.53 -16.82
C PRO A 16 11.22 3.37 -17.41
N HIS A 17 12.16 2.83 -16.63
CA HIS A 17 12.95 1.66 -17.00
C HIS A 17 12.26 0.33 -16.64
N LEU A 18 11.13 0.37 -15.94
CA LEU A 18 10.27 -0.78 -15.66
C LEU A 18 9.08 -0.76 -16.60
N ALA A 19 8.62 -1.93 -17.02
CA ALA A 19 7.45 -2.06 -17.87
C ALA A 19 6.39 -2.93 -17.20
N LEU A 20 5.10 -2.61 -17.38
CA LEU A 20 4.01 -3.46 -16.85
C LEU A 20 4.11 -4.91 -17.36
N SER A 21 4.60 -5.11 -18.59
CA SER A 21 4.85 -6.43 -19.17
C SER A 21 5.92 -7.26 -18.45
N ASP A 22 6.72 -6.66 -17.56
CA ASP A 22 7.69 -7.38 -16.73
C ASP A 22 7.00 -8.29 -15.72
N VAL A 23 5.78 -7.92 -15.27
CA VAL A 23 5.06 -8.58 -14.18
C VAL A 23 3.62 -8.97 -14.53
N PHE A 24 3.09 -8.44 -15.63
CA PHE A 24 1.75 -8.74 -16.14
C PHE A 24 1.77 -9.41 -17.51
N THR A 25 0.76 -10.26 -17.73
CA THR A 25 0.44 -10.80 -19.05
C THR A 25 -0.15 -9.71 -19.96
N PRO A 26 -0.25 -9.91 -21.29
CA PRO A 26 -0.96 -8.97 -22.17
C PRO A 26 -2.41 -8.69 -21.73
N LEU A 27 -3.11 -9.70 -21.21
CA LEU A 27 -4.43 -9.54 -20.63
C LEU A 27 -4.38 -8.58 -19.43
N GLY A 28 -3.46 -8.80 -18.50
CA GLY A 28 -3.28 -7.95 -17.31
C GLY A 28 -2.98 -6.50 -17.67
N VAL A 29 -2.06 -6.26 -18.60
CA VAL A 29 -1.76 -4.92 -19.11
C VAL A 29 -3.01 -4.27 -19.69
N SER A 30 -3.77 -4.97 -20.54
CA SER A 30 -4.99 -4.39 -21.16
C SER A 30 -6.07 -4.03 -20.14
N ILE A 31 -6.23 -4.83 -19.09
CA ILE A 31 -7.18 -4.57 -18.00
C ILE A 31 -6.76 -3.33 -17.22
N ILE A 32 -5.47 -3.25 -16.86
CA ILE A 32 -4.93 -2.13 -16.10
C ILE A 32 -5.10 -0.84 -16.89
N GLU A 33 -4.58 -0.78 -18.12
CA GLU A 33 -4.63 0.42 -18.97
C GLU A 33 -6.06 0.90 -19.24
N GLY A 34 -7.03 -0.01 -19.32
CA GLY A 34 -8.43 0.33 -19.55
C GLY A 34 -9.25 0.71 -18.30
N ALA A 35 -8.80 0.33 -17.10
CA ALA A 35 -9.63 0.42 -15.89
C ALA A 35 -9.02 1.24 -14.74
N TRP A 36 -7.70 1.47 -14.73
CA TRP A 36 -7.00 2.04 -13.57
C TRP A 36 -7.53 3.40 -13.11
N ASN A 37 -8.03 4.23 -14.04
CA ASN A 37 -8.56 5.58 -13.77
C ASN A 37 -10.08 5.68 -13.85
N THR A 38 -10.79 4.56 -14.06
CA THR A 38 -12.26 4.55 -14.21
C THR A 38 -12.96 3.70 -13.14
N GLN A 39 -12.27 2.74 -12.53
CA GLN A 39 -12.84 1.86 -11.51
C GLN A 39 -12.29 2.16 -10.10
N PRO A 40 -13.16 2.25 -9.08
CA PRO A 40 -12.71 2.21 -7.69
C PRO A 40 -11.94 0.92 -7.39
N VAL A 41 -10.94 0.99 -6.50
CA VAL A 41 -10.00 -0.13 -6.24
C VAL A 41 -10.68 -1.47 -5.93
N HIS A 42 -11.78 -1.47 -5.17
CA HIS A 42 -12.49 -2.71 -4.83
C HIS A 42 -13.28 -3.28 -6.03
N HIS A 43 -13.88 -2.44 -6.89
CA HIS A 43 -14.48 -2.92 -8.14
C HIS A 43 -13.43 -3.41 -9.14
N PHE A 44 -12.25 -2.78 -9.13
CA PHE A 44 -11.12 -3.23 -9.92
C PHE A 44 -10.63 -4.61 -9.45
N SER A 45 -10.64 -4.87 -8.13
CA SER A 45 -10.42 -6.21 -7.55
C SER A 45 -11.34 -7.26 -8.17
N ASP A 46 -12.64 -6.98 -8.20
CA ASP A 46 -13.64 -7.91 -8.71
C ASP A 46 -13.45 -8.18 -10.20
N THR A 47 -13.11 -7.14 -10.97
CA THR A 47 -12.78 -7.25 -12.39
C THR A 47 -11.58 -8.17 -12.61
N ILE A 48 -10.48 -7.93 -11.89
CA ILE A 48 -9.27 -8.77 -11.94
C ILE A 48 -9.62 -10.22 -11.56
N GLY A 49 -10.27 -10.43 -10.41
CA GLY A 49 -10.60 -11.77 -9.91
C GLY A 49 -11.49 -12.56 -10.87
N ARG A 50 -12.50 -11.91 -11.46
CA ARG A 50 -13.40 -12.54 -12.42
C ARG A 50 -12.73 -12.83 -13.75
N LEU A 51 -11.98 -11.87 -14.30
CA LEU A 51 -11.30 -12.06 -15.58
C LEU A 51 -10.18 -13.09 -15.48
N TYR A 52 -9.51 -13.21 -14.33
CA TYR A 52 -8.57 -14.30 -14.08
C TYR A 52 -9.20 -15.68 -14.32
N ARG A 53 -10.40 -15.90 -13.77
CA ARG A 53 -11.14 -17.16 -13.90
C ARG A 53 -11.68 -17.40 -15.31
N LEU A 54 -12.09 -16.34 -16.02
CA LEU A 54 -12.75 -16.45 -17.33
C LEU A 54 -11.80 -16.38 -18.52
N LYS A 55 -10.67 -15.69 -18.38
CA LYS A 55 -9.76 -15.33 -19.47
C LYS A 55 -8.32 -15.78 -19.25
N GLY A 56 -7.98 -16.24 -18.04
CA GLY A 56 -6.67 -16.81 -17.73
C GLY A 56 -5.80 -15.90 -16.85
N ALA A 57 -4.53 -16.27 -16.69
CA ALA A 57 -3.60 -15.57 -15.80
C ALA A 57 -3.50 -14.07 -16.11
N ILE A 58 -3.46 -13.25 -15.06
CA ILE A 58 -3.29 -11.80 -15.16
C ILE A 58 -1.83 -11.41 -14.95
N MET A 59 -1.17 -12.05 -13.98
CA MET A 59 0.25 -11.82 -13.66
C MET A 59 1.14 -12.88 -14.29
N GLN A 60 2.32 -12.45 -14.74
CA GLN A 60 3.40 -13.31 -15.20
C GLN A 60 4.72 -12.55 -15.01
N ILE A 61 5.50 -12.95 -14.01
CA ILE A 61 6.81 -12.34 -13.75
C ILE A 61 7.82 -12.87 -14.76
N GLN A 62 8.45 -11.97 -15.51
CA GLN A 62 9.51 -12.31 -16.46
C GLN A 62 10.81 -12.65 -15.71
N PRO A 63 11.61 -13.60 -16.21
CA PRO A 63 12.89 -13.92 -15.60
C PRO A 63 13.82 -12.70 -15.55
N GLY A 64 14.46 -12.48 -14.40
CA GLY A 64 15.52 -11.47 -14.24
C GLY A 64 15.05 -10.04 -13.97
N VAL A 65 13.74 -9.74 -13.99
CA VAL A 65 13.25 -8.35 -13.78
C VAL A 65 13.16 -7.94 -12.32
N MET A 66 13.00 -8.90 -11.40
CA MET A 66 12.73 -8.63 -9.97
C MET A 66 13.79 -7.76 -9.26
N PRO A 67 15.10 -7.86 -9.52
CA PRO A 67 16.07 -6.98 -8.85
C PRO A 67 15.82 -5.48 -9.11
N ALA A 68 15.45 -5.09 -10.34
CA ALA A 68 15.15 -3.70 -10.66
C ALA A 68 13.85 -3.24 -9.98
N TRP A 69 12.83 -4.11 -9.99
CA TRP A 69 11.56 -3.87 -9.31
C TRP A 69 11.73 -3.71 -7.79
N GLN A 70 12.51 -4.57 -7.14
CA GLN A 70 12.81 -4.49 -5.71
C GLN A 70 13.52 -3.18 -5.37
N ALA A 71 14.57 -2.83 -6.11
CA ALA A 71 15.29 -1.57 -5.90
C ALA A 71 14.37 -0.35 -6.04
N ALA A 72 13.47 -0.35 -7.02
CA ALA A 72 12.49 0.73 -7.22
C ALA A 72 11.47 0.82 -6.07
N ILE A 73 10.94 -0.31 -5.61
CA ILE A 73 10.00 -0.36 -4.47
C ILE A 73 10.68 0.11 -3.18
N GLU A 74 11.91 -0.34 -2.93
CA GLU A 74 12.71 0.09 -1.78
C GLU A 74 12.96 1.60 -1.83
N ALA A 75 13.39 2.13 -2.97
CA ALA A 75 13.65 3.56 -3.16
C ALA A 75 12.40 4.43 -2.94
N GLY A 76 11.20 3.91 -3.24
CA GLY A 76 9.91 4.59 -3.02
C GLY A 76 9.31 4.43 -1.62
N SER A 77 9.90 3.63 -0.74
CA SER A 77 9.31 3.29 0.56
C SER A 77 9.40 4.44 1.58
N ALA A 78 8.43 4.55 2.49
CA ALA A 78 8.28 5.71 3.39
C ALA A 78 9.45 5.95 4.39
N THR A 79 10.35 4.98 4.55
CA THR A 79 11.44 4.99 5.54
C THR A 79 12.81 5.31 4.94
N GLN A 80 12.84 6.00 3.79
CA GLN A 80 14.11 6.47 3.20
C GLN A 80 14.75 7.63 3.99
N ARG A 81 13.97 8.39 4.76
CA ARG A 81 14.43 9.57 5.51
C ARG A 81 13.65 9.72 6.81
N LYS A 82 14.28 10.35 7.81
CA LYS A 82 13.62 10.74 9.05
C LYS A 82 12.38 11.61 8.75
N PRO A 83 11.19 11.28 9.28
CA PRO A 83 10.03 12.16 9.20
C PRO A 83 10.30 13.54 9.79
N VAL A 84 9.84 14.60 9.11
CA VAL A 84 10.01 16.00 9.56
C VAL A 84 8.99 16.42 10.62
N CYS A 85 7.92 15.65 10.78
CA CYS A 85 6.87 15.85 11.78
C CYS A 85 6.61 14.55 12.55
N PRO A 86 5.95 14.64 13.73
CA PRO A 86 5.46 13.46 14.43
C PRO A 86 4.50 12.63 13.56
N VAL A 87 4.52 11.32 13.74
CA VAL A 87 3.66 10.36 13.04
C VAL A 87 2.71 9.67 14.01
N PHE A 88 1.47 9.44 13.58
CA PHE A 88 0.51 8.61 14.28
C PHE A 88 0.09 7.44 13.41
N VAL A 89 0.27 6.22 13.91
CA VAL A 89 -0.08 4.98 13.21
C VAL A 89 -1.27 4.34 13.91
N CYS A 90 -2.41 4.30 13.23
CA CYS A 90 -3.56 3.50 13.62
C CYS A 90 -3.39 2.10 13.03
N MET A 91 -3.39 1.07 13.88
CA MET A 91 -3.07 -0.30 13.46
C MET A 91 -4.30 -1.20 13.49
N ASP A 92 -4.65 -1.81 12.37
CA ASP A 92 -5.67 -2.88 12.29
C ASP A 92 -5.02 -4.20 12.73
N THR A 93 -5.23 -4.57 13.99
CA THR A 93 -4.63 -5.79 14.55
C THR A 93 -5.58 -6.99 14.50
N PHE A 94 -6.79 -6.81 13.99
CA PHE A 94 -7.75 -7.89 13.75
C PHE A 94 -7.14 -8.96 12.81
N ASP A 95 -7.14 -10.21 13.26
CA ASP A 95 -6.62 -11.39 12.55
C ASP A 95 -5.18 -11.23 12.01
N GLY A 96 -4.32 -10.51 12.73
CA GLY A 96 -2.94 -10.27 12.31
C GLY A 96 -2.80 -9.30 11.13
N GLY A 97 -3.86 -8.57 10.79
CA GLY A 97 -3.95 -7.63 9.68
C GLY A 97 -4.52 -8.30 8.44
N THR A 98 -5.68 -7.85 7.99
CA THR A 98 -6.44 -8.53 6.92
C THR A 98 -5.88 -8.24 5.51
N VAL A 99 -5.61 -6.97 5.21
CA VAL A 99 -5.04 -6.52 3.93
C VAL A 99 -3.58 -6.09 4.11
N VAL A 100 -3.27 -5.41 5.22
CA VAL A 100 -1.92 -4.97 5.56
C VAL A 100 -1.45 -5.75 6.79
N PRO A 101 -0.45 -6.65 6.66
CA PRO A 101 0.04 -7.44 7.79
C PRO A 101 0.50 -6.55 8.94
N VAL A 102 0.14 -6.92 10.18
CA VAL A 102 0.58 -6.20 11.40
C VAL A 102 2.11 -6.10 11.49
N ALA A 103 2.83 -7.10 10.97
CA ALA A 103 4.29 -7.06 10.87
C ALA A 103 4.79 -5.83 10.09
N TRP A 104 4.16 -5.47 8.97
CA TRP A 104 4.59 -4.32 8.16
C TRP A 104 4.29 -3.00 8.87
N GLN A 105 3.18 -2.92 9.61
CA GLN A 105 2.82 -1.73 10.38
C GLN A 105 3.80 -1.52 11.54
N THR A 106 4.12 -2.58 12.27
CA THR A 106 5.07 -2.54 13.38
C THR A 106 6.51 -2.29 12.91
N ASP A 107 6.91 -2.84 11.75
CA ASP A 107 8.22 -2.59 11.17
C ASP A 107 8.36 -1.16 10.66
N TYR A 108 7.30 -0.55 10.11
CA TYR A 108 7.29 0.88 9.81
C TYR A 108 7.56 1.74 11.06
N VAL A 109 6.89 1.43 12.18
CA VAL A 109 7.11 2.14 13.45
C VAL A 109 8.55 2.01 13.93
N LYS A 110 9.13 0.80 13.90
CA LYS A 110 10.54 0.56 14.26
C LYS A 110 11.49 1.35 13.35
N ALA A 111 11.21 1.38 12.05
CA ALA A 111 12.04 2.10 11.08
C ALA A 111 12.00 3.62 11.32
N VAL A 112 10.82 4.18 11.61
CA VAL A 112 10.70 5.61 11.99
C VAL A 112 11.48 5.91 13.27
N GLN A 113 11.41 5.04 14.28
CA GLN A 113 12.18 5.17 15.52
C GLN A 113 13.68 5.09 15.27
N ALA A 114 14.15 4.15 14.45
CA ALA A 114 15.56 3.98 14.10
C ALA A 114 16.14 5.22 13.38
N LEU A 115 15.31 5.93 12.61
CA LEU A 115 15.66 7.20 11.98
C LEU A 115 15.62 8.39 12.96
N GLY A 116 15.29 8.17 14.23
CA GLY A 116 15.13 9.21 15.25
C GLY A 116 13.88 10.09 15.05
N GLY A 117 12.86 9.57 14.35
CA GLY A 117 11.56 10.20 14.19
C GLY A 117 10.68 10.03 15.43
N GLN A 118 9.70 10.93 15.59
CA GLN A 118 8.68 10.81 16.62
C GLN A 118 7.49 10.03 16.06
N VAL A 119 7.11 8.94 16.71
CA VAL A 119 5.98 8.11 16.29
C VAL A 119 5.20 7.64 17.49
N SER A 120 3.87 7.64 17.35
CA SER A 120 2.90 7.12 18.32
C SER A 120 1.96 6.16 17.61
N THR A 121 1.40 5.21 18.34
CA THR A 121 0.54 4.17 17.79
C THR A 121 -0.75 4.02 18.59
N LYS A 122 -1.80 3.52 17.94
CA LYS A 122 -2.99 2.98 18.61
C LYS A 122 -3.42 1.73 17.87
N GLU A 123 -3.65 0.65 18.61
CA GLU A 123 -4.16 -0.60 18.07
C GLU A 123 -5.69 -0.62 18.07
N TYR A 124 -6.24 -1.28 17.07
CA TYR A 124 -7.68 -1.49 16.87
C TYR A 124 -7.89 -2.99 16.65
N PRO A 125 -8.06 -3.78 17.74
CA PRO A 125 -8.07 -5.24 17.66
C PRO A 125 -9.33 -5.83 17.03
N ASP A 126 -10.42 -5.05 16.99
CA ASP A 126 -11.71 -5.45 16.43
C ASP A 126 -11.97 -4.82 15.06
N ASP A 127 -11.03 -4.03 14.53
CA ASP A 127 -11.13 -3.38 13.24
C ASP A 127 -10.15 -3.98 12.23
N ASP A 128 -10.60 -4.06 10.99
CA ASP A 128 -9.85 -4.47 9.81
C ASP A 128 -9.57 -3.29 8.86
N HIS A 129 -8.94 -3.55 7.72
CA HIS A 129 -8.65 -2.57 6.68
C HIS A 129 -9.88 -1.74 6.22
N PHE A 130 -11.08 -2.31 6.32
CA PHE A 130 -12.31 -1.68 5.82
C PHE A 130 -13.02 -0.86 6.90
N SER A 131 -12.96 -1.30 8.14
CA SER A 131 -13.59 -0.65 9.30
C SER A 131 -12.70 0.40 9.95
N LEU A 132 -11.39 0.15 10.03
CA LEU A 132 -10.40 1.03 10.67
C LEU A 132 -10.47 2.49 10.19
N PRO A 133 -10.58 2.81 8.87
CA PRO A 133 -10.63 4.20 8.42
C PRO A 133 -11.77 5.02 9.04
N THR A 134 -12.89 4.36 9.39
CA THR A 134 -14.01 5.00 10.08
C THR A 134 -13.76 5.05 11.59
N SER A 135 -13.32 3.93 12.17
CA SER A 135 -13.13 3.79 13.62
C SER A 135 -12.06 4.71 14.19
N CYS A 136 -11.01 5.02 13.41
CA CYS A 136 -9.88 5.82 13.88
C CYS A 136 -10.08 7.35 13.77
N ILE A 137 -11.17 7.84 13.16
CA ILE A 137 -11.36 9.27 12.86
C ILE A 137 -11.28 10.13 14.13
N ALA A 138 -11.95 9.72 15.20
CA ALA A 138 -12.01 10.49 16.44
C ALA A 138 -10.62 10.61 17.09
N ASP A 139 -9.88 9.49 17.16
CA ASP A 139 -8.54 9.45 17.75
C ASP A 139 -7.52 10.20 16.90
N ALA A 140 -7.53 9.99 15.58
CA ALA A 140 -6.64 10.71 14.67
C ALA A 140 -6.89 12.23 14.74
N THR A 141 -8.15 12.64 14.84
CA THR A 141 -8.51 14.05 15.03
C THR A 141 -8.04 14.60 16.37
N ALA A 142 -8.21 13.83 17.45
CA ALA A 142 -7.77 14.21 18.79
C ALA A 142 -6.25 14.30 18.90
N TRP A 143 -5.53 13.45 18.17
CA TRP A 143 -4.06 13.49 18.07
C TRP A 143 -3.56 14.67 17.22
N LEU A 144 -4.21 14.94 16.08
CA LEU A 144 -3.74 15.94 15.12
C LEU A 144 -3.99 17.38 15.59
N LYS A 145 -5.19 17.67 16.15
CA LYS A 145 -5.61 19.05 16.48
C LYS A 145 -4.63 19.80 17.40
N PRO A 146 -4.13 19.22 18.51
CA PRO A 146 -3.20 19.92 19.40
C PRO A 146 -1.88 20.34 18.73
N LEU A 147 -1.45 19.64 17.67
CA LEU A 147 -0.21 19.97 16.95
C LEU A 147 -0.27 21.33 16.22
N PHE A 148 -1.48 21.88 16.04
CA PHE A 148 -1.72 23.17 15.40
C PHE A 148 -2.30 24.23 16.35
N ALA A 149 -2.53 23.89 17.63
CA ALA A 149 -3.17 24.78 18.58
C ALA A 149 -2.24 25.88 19.13
N THR A 150 -0.95 25.86 18.78
CA THR A 150 0.07 26.84 19.20
C THR A 150 0.87 27.39 18.01
N ALA A 151 0.16 27.91 17.00
CA ALA A 151 0.72 28.80 15.98
C ALA A 151 0.30 30.25 16.26
#